data_AF-A0A3A0A5H9-F1
#
_entry.id   AF-A0A3A0A5H9-F1
#
_cell.length_a   1.000
_cell.length_b   1.000
_cell.length_c   1.000
_cell.angle_alpha   90.00
_cell.angle_beta   90.00
_cell.angle_gamma   90.00
#
_symmetry.space_group_name_H-M   'P 1'
#
loop_
_entity.id
_entity.type
_entity.pdbx_description
1 polymer ?
#
loop_
_entity_poly.entity_id
_entity_poly.type
_entity_poly.pdbx_seq_one_letter_code
_entity_poly.pdbx_strand_id
1 'polypeptide(L)'
;MHFNRFPHPDHWLQNAASLAMSALLARLDLAHDARPFFWIDLRQQPPQASHSYWDRCDIAGRFVDGLVLARQMTGRTDHVDAEILLRDFLWAQQDPEDGLFYNWEGDNQPNAEMSKYLPDLDSSTFHRHVDLFCQRSPLLAMTTLLALGDESMRPRLQQMVRGLLTLAERTGDELRFPTYRWAREIRPEWVQGTNAPEKWLGYRYALLTGLARYVELAEEPEAVDLALGLARFYMRHGDVPPDGRFAANTHSGGVLPATVGIARLGVWAGDTEMVAWANRVYLWVRENTPEFGFLLDGLGLDGFFAGTCETCGLADLVHLALVLTEAGAGDHWDDIERIARNQLLENQYRHPDRIRQLYPGIAENVLAMMHGGFECAAYPNRLLTWVGVEGCCIGGGIRALYLAWRGALTDRDGESWVNLGFSRTTPAVQVIGHEPWRGQIDVRAHAPRQVHIRVPGHAGRAQVRTLIEGQDADVGWQGPYATFALQAGQTATLSYPLPESNRSYQIAGQTYQARWRGATMVEIQPTGEGYPTYQRQHLWAEDSSAEAEPPQVAETPEPVPFLW
;
A
#
# COMPACT_ATOMS: atom_id res chain seq x y z
N MET A 1 11.25 -29.44 7.14
CA MET A 1 11.25 -28.09 7.72
C MET A 1 9.94 -27.91 8.46
N HIS A 2 9.98 -27.79 9.78
CA HIS A 2 8.78 -27.52 10.57
C HIS A 2 8.34 -26.09 10.29
N PHE A 3 7.19 -25.92 9.65
CA PHE A 3 6.48 -24.64 9.64
C PHE A 3 6.21 -24.28 11.10
N ASN A 4 6.91 -23.28 11.63
CA ASN A 4 6.61 -22.71 12.92
C ASN A 4 5.14 -22.25 12.89
N ARG A 5 4.27 -23.01 13.55
CA ARG A 5 2.97 -22.54 14.02
C ARG A 5 3.26 -21.50 15.10
N PHE A 6 3.47 -20.26 14.70
CA PHE A 6 3.37 -19.16 15.65
C PHE A 6 1.89 -18.98 16.01
N PRO A 7 1.52 -18.97 17.31
CA PRO A 7 0.14 -18.77 17.77
C PRO A 7 -0.23 -17.28 17.73
N HIS A 8 0.20 -16.56 16.69
CA HIS A 8 -0.09 -15.15 16.56
C HIS A 8 -1.34 -14.97 15.72
N PRO A 9 -2.32 -14.19 16.19
CA PRO A 9 -3.61 -14.08 15.53
C PRO A 9 -3.47 -13.35 14.17
N ASP A 10 -4.15 -13.85 13.14
CA ASP A 10 -3.99 -13.45 11.73
C ASP A 10 -4.31 -11.97 11.44
N HIS A 11 -4.91 -11.26 12.39
CA HIS A 11 -5.34 -9.87 12.25
C HIS A 11 -4.22 -8.83 12.49
N TRP A 12 -3.05 -9.24 12.99
CA TRP A 12 -1.93 -8.31 13.17
C TRP A 12 -1.26 -7.97 11.84
N LEU A 13 -1.06 -6.68 11.61
CA LEU A 13 -0.48 -6.17 10.36
C LEU A 13 0.94 -6.71 10.13
N GLN A 14 1.70 -6.92 11.20
CA GLN A 14 3.05 -7.50 11.16
C GLN A 14 3.04 -8.96 10.68
N ASN A 15 2.05 -9.77 11.09
CA ASN A 15 1.92 -11.15 10.61
C ASN A 15 1.59 -11.17 9.12
N ALA A 16 0.65 -10.30 8.70
CA ALA A 16 0.31 -10.12 7.31
C ALA A 16 1.54 -9.68 6.47
N ALA A 17 2.32 -8.72 6.98
CA ALA A 17 3.54 -8.26 6.33
C ALA A 17 4.61 -9.34 6.25
N SER A 18 4.79 -10.14 7.30
CA SER A 18 5.70 -11.28 7.31
C SER A 18 5.32 -12.34 6.27
N LEU A 19 4.02 -12.65 6.17
CA LEU A 19 3.53 -13.61 5.18
C LEU A 19 3.73 -13.08 3.75
N ALA A 20 3.45 -11.80 3.52
CA ALA A 20 3.67 -11.15 2.23
C ALA A 20 5.15 -11.07 1.84
N MET A 21 6.03 -10.80 2.80
CA MET A 21 7.48 -10.83 2.61
C MET A 21 7.95 -12.21 2.15
N SER A 22 7.40 -13.29 2.70
CA SER A 22 7.70 -14.66 2.27
C SER A 22 7.21 -14.93 0.84
N ALA A 23 6.00 -14.48 0.47
CA ALA A 23 5.48 -14.62 -0.89
C ALA A 23 6.31 -13.84 -1.93
N LEU A 24 6.76 -12.64 -1.55
CA LEU A 24 7.63 -11.79 -2.35
C LEU A 24 8.98 -12.48 -2.60
N LEU A 25 9.64 -12.97 -1.55
CA LEU A 25 10.92 -13.68 -1.65
C LEU A 25 10.79 -14.97 -2.48
N ALA A 26 9.66 -15.68 -2.37
CA ALA A 26 9.39 -16.88 -3.15
C ALA A 26 9.26 -16.60 -4.66
N ARG A 27 8.96 -15.35 -5.06
CA ARG A 27 8.89 -14.93 -6.47
C ARG A 27 10.23 -14.53 -7.08
N LEU A 28 11.32 -14.55 -6.32
CA LEU A 28 12.65 -14.25 -6.87
C LEU A 28 13.17 -15.46 -7.65
N ASP A 29 13.36 -15.32 -8.96
CA ASP A 29 13.97 -16.35 -9.77
C ASP A 29 15.49 -16.31 -9.64
N LEU A 30 16.03 -17.10 -8.71
CA LEU A 30 17.47 -17.18 -8.48
C LEU A 30 18.24 -17.78 -9.67
N ALA A 31 17.56 -18.44 -10.62
CA ALA A 31 18.20 -18.91 -11.85
C ALA A 31 18.40 -17.79 -12.89
N HIS A 32 17.73 -16.64 -12.71
CA HIS A 32 17.80 -15.46 -13.57
C HIS A 32 18.15 -14.21 -12.75
N ASP A 33 19.23 -14.29 -11.96
CA ASP A 33 19.78 -13.17 -11.18
C ASP A 33 18.76 -12.51 -10.24
N ALA A 34 17.89 -13.31 -9.61
CA ALA A 34 16.80 -12.85 -8.75
C ALA A 34 15.77 -11.94 -9.45
N ARG A 35 15.65 -12.02 -10.78
CA ARG A 35 14.53 -11.43 -11.53
C ARG A 35 13.21 -11.90 -10.89
N PRO A 36 12.34 -10.97 -10.44
CA PRO A 36 11.10 -11.37 -9.81
C PRO A 36 10.06 -11.84 -10.85
N PHE A 37 9.24 -12.82 -10.52
CA PHE A 37 8.07 -13.19 -11.32
C PHE A 37 6.92 -12.21 -11.10
N PHE A 38 6.51 -11.51 -12.15
CA PHE A 38 5.25 -10.76 -12.17
C PHE A 38 4.03 -11.68 -12.17
N TRP A 39 4.02 -12.72 -13.01
CA TRP A 39 2.78 -13.41 -13.34
C TRP A 39 2.75 -14.85 -12.84
N ILE A 40 1.58 -15.28 -12.37
CA ILE A 40 1.23 -16.69 -12.21
C ILE A 40 -0.03 -16.94 -13.04
N ASP A 41 0.06 -17.81 -14.05
CA ASP A 41 -1.05 -18.13 -14.93
C ASP A 41 -1.93 -19.22 -14.31
N LEU A 42 -3.14 -18.85 -13.90
CA LEU A 42 -4.12 -19.77 -13.30
C LEU A 42 -4.91 -20.55 -14.36
N ARG A 43 -4.74 -20.26 -15.65
CA ARG A 43 -5.34 -21.03 -16.76
C ARG A 43 -4.56 -22.32 -17.03
N GLN A 44 -3.29 -22.36 -16.66
CA GLN A 44 -2.46 -23.56 -16.75
C GLN A 44 -2.87 -24.57 -15.68
N GLN A 45 -2.77 -25.87 -16.02
CA GLN A 45 -3.09 -26.97 -15.10
C GLN A 45 -1.87 -27.91 -14.99
N PRO A 46 -1.05 -27.80 -13.92
CA PRO A 46 -1.17 -26.87 -12.79
C PRO A 46 -0.74 -25.43 -13.12
N PRO A 47 -1.08 -24.43 -12.28
CA PRO A 47 -0.63 -23.05 -12.44
C PRO A 47 0.89 -22.94 -12.51
N GLN A 48 1.38 -21.99 -13.30
CA GLN A 48 2.82 -21.76 -13.50
C GLN A 48 3.17 -20.28 -13.37
N ALA A 49 4.32 -20.00 -12.76
CA ALA A 49 4.91 -18.67 -12.79
C ALA A 49 5.53 -18.40 -14.17
N SER A 50 5.41 -17.18 -14.67
CA SER A 50 6.05 -16.76 -15.91
C SER A 50 6.59 -15.34 -15.81
N HIS A 51 7.68 -15.12 -16.54
CA HIS A 51 8.27 -13.80 -16.66
C HIS A 51 7.47 -12.92 -17.62
N SER A 52 7.43 -11.63 -17.32
CA SER A 52 6.94 -10.59 -18.22
C SER A 52 7.88 -9.39 -18.19
N TYR A 53 7.63 -8.37 -19.01
CA TYR A 53 8.45 -7.16 -18.96
C TYR A 53 8.30 -6.38 -17.64
N TRP A 54 7.17 -6.56 -16.93
CA TRP A 54 6.90 -5.91 -15.64
C TRP A 54 7.88 -6.32 -14.54
N ASP A 55 8.47 -7.51 -14.65
CA ASP A 55 9.49 -8.04 -13.74
C ASP A 55 10.63 -7.05 -13.48
N ARG A 56 10.96 -6.23 -14.48
CA ARG A 56 12.09 -5.31 -14.47
C ARG A 56 11.82 -4.12 -13.56
N CYS A 57 11.43 -2.98 -14.12
CA CYS A 57 11.40 -1.74 -13.37
C CYS A 57 10.28 -1.73 -12.32
N ASP A 58 9.06 -2.15 -12.68
CA ASP A 58 7.91 -2.06 -11.77
C ASP A 58 8.03 -3.03 -10.61
N ILE A 59 8.16 -4.34 -10.90
CA ILE A 59 8.14 -5.35 -9.85
C ILE A 59 9.42 -5.35 -9.03
N ALA A 60 10.61 -5.23 -9.65
CA ALA A 60 11.83 -5.18 -8.85
C ALA A 60 11.86 -3.95 -7.92
N GLY A 61 11.41 -2.78 -8.40
CA GLY A 61 11.27 -1.57 -7.57
C GLY A 61 10.31 -1.76 -6.40
N ARG A 62 9.10 -2.26 -6.65
CA ARG A 62 8.10 -2.53 -5.59
C ARG A 62 8.56 -3.59 -4.60
N PHE A 63 9.34 -4.56 -5.05
CA PHE A 63 9.83 -5.63 -4.19
C PHE A 63 10.96 -5.14 -3.29
N VAL A 64 11.88 -4.32 -3.80
CA VAL A 64 12.90 -3.66 -2.96
C VAL A 64 12.23 -2.75 -1.92
N ASP A 65 11.27 -1.90 -2.33
CA ASP A 65 10.49 -1.07 -1.41
C ASP A 65 9.79 -1.93 -0.35
N GLY A 66 9.00 -2.91 -0.78
CA GLY A 66 8.24 -3.79 0.10
C GLY A 66 9.10 -4.55 1.10
N LEU A 67 10.25 -5.09 0.69
CA LEU A 67 11.15 -5.80 1.60
C LEU A 67 11.67 -4.88 2.72
N VAL A 68 12.11 -3.66 2.39
CA VAL A 68 12.60 -2.71 3.39
C VAL A 68 11.48 -2.33 4.38
N LEU A 69 10.27 -2.04 3.88
CA LEU A 69 9.11 -1.72 4.72
C LEU A 69 8.71 -2.90 5.62
N ALA A 70 8.63 -4.11 5.07
CA ALA A 70 8.28 -5.31 5.82
C ALA A 70 9.30 -5.62 6.92
N ARG A 71 10.60 -5.43 6.67
CA ARG A 71 11.63 -5.60 7.70
C ARG A 71 11.46 -4.64 8.86
N GLN A 72 11.13 -3.37 8.60
CA GLN A 72 10.86 -2.40 9.67
C GLN A 72 9.64 -2.81 10.51
N MET A 73 8.60 -3.38 9.88
CA MET A 73 7.41 -3.85 10.61
C MET A 73 7.65 -5.12 11.43
N THR A 74 8.47 -6.05 10.91
CA THR A 74 8.55 -7.43 11.41
C THR A 74 9.83 -7.74 12.18
N GLY A 75 10.87 -6.93 12.03
CA GLY A 75 12.21 -7.22 12.55
C GLY A 75 12.92 -8.40 11.86
N ARG A 76 12.38 -8.92 10.76
CA ARG A 76 12.98 -10.05 10.04
C ARG A 76 14.32 -9.69 9.39
N THR A 77 15.32 -10.53 9.59
CA THR A 77 16.69 -10.38 9.07
C THR A 77 17.11 -11.53 8.15
N ASP A 78 16.19 -12.43 7.79
CA ASP A 78 16.44 -13.55 6.88
C ASP A 78 16.45 -13.11 5.40
N HIS A 79 17.06 -13.94 4.55
CA HIS A 79 17.13 -13.77 3.09
C HIS A 79 17.69 -12.42 2.59
N VAL A 80 18.57 -11.77 3.36
CA VAL A 80 19.23 -10.52 2.96
C VAL A 80 20.03 -10.70 1.65
N ASP A 81 20.67 -11.85 1.44
CA ASP A 81 21.41 -12.13 0.20
C ASP A 81 20.51 -12.09 -1.04
N ALA A 82 19.30 -12.64 -0.95
CA ALA A 82 18.34 -12.62 -2.05
C ALA A 82 17.81 -11.20 -2.34
N GLU A 83 17.65 -10.38 -1.30
CA GLU A 83 17.31 -8.97 -1.44
C GLU A 83 18.44 -8.16 -2.09
N ILE A 84 19.71 -8.45 -1.76
CA ILE A 84 20.86 -7.81 -2.42
C ILE A 84 20.85 -8.15 -3.92
N LEU A 85 20.65 -9.42 -4.28
CA LEU A 85 20.54 -9.82 -5.70
C LEU A 85 19.40 -9.11 -6.42
N LEU A 86 18.22 -8.98 -5.78
CA LEU A 86 17.10 -8.24 -6.33
C LEU A 86 17.45 -6.74 -6.55
N ARG A 87 18.15 -6.12 -5.60
CA ARG A 87 18.61 -4.74 -5.73
C ARG A 87 19.58 -4.60 -6.90
N ASP A 88 20.55 -5.49 -7.01
CA ASP A 88 21.50 -5.51 -8.14
C ASP A 88 20.78 -5.66 -9.48
N PHE A 89 19.77 -6.55 -9.55
CA PHE A 89 18.90 -6.69 -10.71
C PHE A 89 18.17 -5.38 -11.06
N LEU A 90 17.57 -4.71 -10.08
CA LEU A 90 16.91 -3.42 -10.27
C LEU A 90 17.88 -2.35 -10.77
N TRP A 91 19.05 -2.23 -10.14
CA TRP A 91 20.06 -1.22 -10.51
C TRP A 91 20.64 -1.44 -11.89
N ALA A 92 20.70 -2.69 -12.37
CA ALA A 92 21.08 -3.00 -13.74
C ALA A 92 20.08 -2.48 -14.79
N GLN A 93 18.85 -2.12 -14.39
CA GLN A 93 17.87 -1.53 -15.30
C GLN A 93 18.06 -0.01 -15.46
N GLN A 94 18.85 0.64 -14.60
CA GLN A 94 19.16 2.06 -14.70
C GLN A 94 20.23 2.30 -15.77
N ASP A 95 19.93 3.15 -16.74
CA ASP A 95 20.91 3.56 -17.75
C ASP A 95 21.95 4.51 -17.14
N PRO A 96 23.26 4.23 -17.28
CA PRO A 96 24.29 5.08 -16.70
C PRO A 96 24.52 6.39 -17.46
N GLU A 97 23.93 6.60 -18.63
CA GLU A 97 24.07 7.86 -19.39
C GLU A 97 22.94 8.84 -19.02
N ASP A 98 21.68 8.40 -19.08
CA ASP A 98 20.52 9.26 -18.83
C ASP A 98 19.84 9.05 -17.46
N GLY A 99 20.20 8.01 -16.71
CA GLY A 99 19.69 7.75 -15.37
C GLY A 99 18.27 7.17 -15.33
N LEU A 100 17.64 6.94 -16.48
CA LEU A 100 16.28 6.39 -16.57
C LEU A 100 16.30 4.86 -16.41
N PHE A 101 15.20 4.30 -15.94
CA PHE A 101 15.04 2.85 -15.79
C PHE A 101 14.34 2.26 -17.02
N TYR A 102 14.92 1.22 -17.60
CA TYR A 102 14.47 0.65 -18.86
C TYR A 102 13.85 -0.75 -18.71
N ASN A 103 12.73 -0.96 -19.38
CA ASN A 103 12.16 -2.27 -19.63
C ASN A 103 12.71 -2.86 -20.94
N TRP A 104 12.55 -4.17 -21.11
CA TRP A 104 12.94 -4.92 -22.30
C TRP A 104 11.93 -6.05 -22.55
N GLU A 105 11.36 -6.08 -23.76
CA GLU A 105 10.30 -7.02 -24.14
C GLU A 105 10.81 -8.31 -24.82
N GLY A 106 12.09 -8.36 -25.21
CA GLY A 106 12.67 -9.49 -25.95
C GLY A 106 12.81 -10.81 -25.19
N ASP A 107 12.31 -10.90 -23.95
CA ASP A 107 12.30 -12.13 -23.13
C ASP A 107 10.91 -12.76 -23.01
N ASN A 108 9.91 -12.28 -23.76
CA ASN A 108 8.57 -12.86 -23.72
C ASN A 108 8.64 -14.33 -24.16
N GLN A 109 8.56 -15.24 -23.18
CA GLN A 109 8.50 -16.67 -23.42
C GLN A 109 7.25 -17.00 -24.27
N PRO A 110 7.24 -18.10 -25.05
CA PRO A 110 6.01 -18.59 -25.65
C PRO A 110 4.98 -18.83 -24.52
N ASN A 111 3.85 -18.09 -24.55
CA ASN A 111 2.83 -18.01 -23.50
C ASN A 111 3.11 -17.07 -22.31
N ALA A 112 4.12 -16.20 -22.37
CA ALA A 112 4.22 -15.05 -21.46
C ALA A 112 2.94 -14.20 -21.54
N GLU A 113 2.55 -13.57 -20.44
CA GLU A 113 1.41 -12.65 -20.45
C GLU A 113 1.68 -11.54 -21.47
N MET A 114 0.90 -11.51 -22.56
CA MET A 114 0.80 -10.29 -23.34
C MET A 114 0.10 -9.30 -22.43
N SER A 115 0.83 -8.28 -21.98
CA SER A 115 0.29 -7.32 -21.05
C SER A 115 -1.09 -6.87 -21.52
N LYS A 116 -2.09 -6.97 -20.64
CA LYS A 116 -3.43 -6.38 -20.90
C LYS A 116 -3.38 -4.89 -21.25
N TYR A 117 -2.22 -4.26 -21.00
CA TYR A 117 -1.87 -2.88 -21.27
C TYR A 117 -1.13 -2.66 -22.60
N LEU A 118 -0.85 -3.72 -23.37
CA LEU A 118 -0.24 -3.67 -24.71
C LEU A 118 -1.22 -4.06 -25.84
N PRO A 119 -2.34 -3.34 -26.04
CA PRO A 119 -3.24 -3.63 -27.16
C PRO A 119 -2.72 -3.10 -28.51
N ASP A 120 -1.76 -2.17 -28.51
CA ASP A 120 -1.27 -1.49 -29.72
C ASP A 120 -0.10 -2.29 -30.34
N LEU A 121 -0.43 -3.48 -30.85
CA LEU A 121 0.46 -4.48 -31.45
C LEU A 121 1.18 -4.05 -32.74
N ASP A 122 1.08 -2.78 -33.17
CA ASP A 122 1.79 -2.28 -34.36
C ASP A 122 3.06 -1.45 -34.03
N SER A 123 3.28 -1.07 -32.77
CA SER A 123 4.53 -0.37 -32.37
C SER A 123 5.57 -1.36 -31.80
N SER A 124 6.34 -1.97 -32.70
CA SER A 124 7.65 -2.62 -32.47
C SER A 124 7.94 -3.15 -31.05
N THR A 125 7.42 -4.33 -30.74
CA THR A 125 7.54 -5.09 -29.48
C THR A 125 8.94 -5.67 -29.19
N PHE A 126 10.00 -4.96 -29.56
CA PHE A 126 11.39 -5.47 -29.50
C PHE A 126 12.43 -4.47 -28.97
N HIS A 127 12.01 -3.34 -28.40
CA HIS A 127 12.94 -2.29 -28.00
C HIS A 127 13.04 -2.11 -26.49
N ARG A 128 14.29 -1.86 -26.05
CA ARG A 128 14.60 -1.27 -24.75
C ARG A 128 13.89 0.07 -24.65
N HIS A 129 12.99 0.24 -23.68
CA HIS A 129 12.22 1.47 -23.55
C HIS A 129 11.99 1.88 -22.11
N VAL A 130 11.78 3.18 -21.91
CA VAL A 130 11.30 3.78 -20.67
C VAL A 130 9.78 3.74 -20.68
N ASP A 131 9.20 3.27 -19.58
CA ASP A 131 7.78 3.42 -19.28
C ASP A 131 7.65 4.31 -18.04
N LEU A 132 6.89 5.41 -18.16
CA LEU A 132 6.77 6.42 -17.10
C LEU A 132 6.00 5.91 -15.88
N PHE A 133 5.07 4.96 -16.03
CA PHE A 133 4.44 4.34 -14.87
C PHE A 133 5.46 3.48 -14.12
N CYS A 134 6.28 2.72 -14.85
CA CYS A 134 7.34 1.92 -14.26
C CYS A 134 8.40 2.75 -13.51
N GLN A 135 8.67 4.00 -13.93
CA GLN A 135 9.63 4.88 -13.24
C GLN A 135 9.26 5.13 -11.77
N ARG A 136 7.96 5.01 -11.41
CA ARG A 136 7.51 5.16 -10.03
C ARG A 136 8.22 4.19 -9.08
N SER A 137 8.33 2.93 -9.46
CA SER A 137 8.73 1.86 -8.53
C SER A 137 10.21 1.91 -8.13
N PRO A 138 11.16 2.19 -9.05
CA PRO A 138 12.54 2.52 -8.67
C PRO A 138 12.64 3.78 -7.79
N LEU A 139 11.82 4.82 -8.03
CA LEU A 139 11.78 6.00 -7.16
C LEU A 139 11.33 5.62 -5.73
N LEU A 140 10.29 4.79 -5.60
CA LEU A 140 9.87 4.28 -4.28
C LEU A 140 11.02 3.55 -3.59
N ALA A 141 11.66 2.59 -4.27
CA ALA A 141 12.78 1.82 -3.71
C ALA A 141 13.94 2.72 -3.26
N MET A 142 14.42 3.59 -4.15
CA MET A 142 15.56 4.46 -3.87
C MET A 142 15.25 5.48 -2.76
N THR A 143 14.04 6.03 -2.71
CA THR A 143 13.66 6.98 -1.65
C THR A 143 13.46 6.30 -0.30
N THR A 144 12.94 5.07 -0.26
CA THR A 144 12.87 4.26 0.96
C THR A 144 14.27 3.94 1.48
N LEU A 145 15.19 3.53 0.60
CA LEU A 145 16.59 3.26 0.97
C LEU A 145 17.33 4.53 1.42
N LEU A 146 17.13 5.66 0.74
CA LEU A 146 17.69 6.94 1.15
C LEU A 146 17.17 7.36 2.54
N ALA A 147 15.88 7.20 2.79
CA ALA A 147 15.28 7.48 4.10
C ALA A 147 15.81 6.54 5.22
N LEU A 148 16.22 5.32 4.86
CA LEU A 148 16.90 4.38 5.76
C LEU A 148 18.38 4.78 6.01
N GLY A 149 18.93 5.75 5.26
CA GLY A 149 20.30 6.24 5.40
C GLY A 149 21.28 5.73 4.34
N ASP A 150 20.80 5.02 3.30
CA ASP A 150 21.65 4.60 2.17
C ASP A 150 21.89 5.77 1.20
N GLU A 151 22.92 6.56 1.51
CA GLU A 151 23.33 7.72 0.70
C GLU A 151 23.81 7.35 -0.71
N SER A 152 24.08 6.08 -1.02
CA SER A 152 24.42 5.65 -2.38
C SER A 152 23.25 5.83 -3.37
N MET A 153 22.03 6.00 -2.86
CA MET A 153 20.84 6.25 -3.67
C MET A 153 20.77 7.69 -4.19
N ARG A 154 21.36 8.66 -3.48
CA ARG A 154 21.30 10.08 -3.86
C ARG A 154 21.82 10.35 -5.28
N PRO A 155 23.03 9.91 -5.69
CA PRO A 155 23.50 10.13 -7.06
C PRO A 155 22.63 9.45 -8.12
N ARG A 156 22.03 8.28 -7.81
CA ARG A 156 21.11 7.59 -8.74
C ARG A 156 19.81 8.38 -8.93
N LEU A 157 19.25 8.92 -7.84
CA LEU A 157 18.06 9.77 -7.86
C LEU A 157 18.31 11.07 -8.62
N GLN A 158 19.44 11.74 -8.37
CA GLN A 158 19.87 12.92 -9.12
C GLN A 158 19.93 12.65 -10.63
N GLN A 159 20.54 11.53 -11.02
CA GLN A 159 20.65 11.18 -12.43
C GLN A 159 19.29 10.91 -13.06
N MET A 160 18.42 10.17 -12.36
CA MET A 160 17.06 9.89 -12.81
C MET A 160 16.23 11.16 -12.98
N VAL A 161 16.32 12.10 -12.03
CA VAL A 161 15.63 13.41 -12.11
C VAL A 161 16.11 14.19 -13.34
N ARG A 162 17.41 14.22 -13.62
CA ARG A 162 17.94 14.85 -14.84
C ARG A 162 17.43 14.17 -16.10
N GLY A 163 17.43 12.84 -16.14
CA GLY A 163 16.84 12.06 -17.23
C GLY A 163 15.39 12.44 -17.50
N LEU A 164 14.56 12.47 -16.45
CA LEU A 164 13.15 12.86 -16.54
C LEU A 164 12.97 14.30 -17.01
N LEU A 165 13.81 15.24 -16.54
CA LEU A 165 13.81 16.61 -17.02
C LEU A 165 14.11 16.72 -18.52
N THR A 166 14.99 15.86 -19.07
CA THR A 166 15.25 15.84 -20.52
C THR A 166 14.07 15.36 -21.35
N LEU A 167 13.15 14.58 -20.75
CA LEU A 167 11.92 14.12 -21.39
C LEU A 167 10.76 15.11 -21.25
N ALA A 168 10.80 15.97 -20.23
CA ALA A 168 9.73 16.89 -19.93
C ALA A 168 9.77 18.14 -20.83
N GLU A 169 8.59 18.61 -21.22
CA GLU A 169 8.42 19.88 -21.92
C GLU A 169 7.92 20.97 -20.96
N ARG A 170 8.48 22.17 -21.07
CA ARG A 170 8.12 23.31 -20.21
C ARG A 170 7.23 24.32 -20.91
N THR A 171 6.17 24.72 -20.21
CA THR A 171 5.34 25.88 -20.56
C THR A 171 5.09 26.70 -19.31
N GLY A 172 5.72 27.87 -19.18
CA GLY A 172 5.59 28.69 -17.98
C GLY A 172 6.08 27.97 -16.72
N ASP A 173 5.20 27.81 -15.73
CA ASP A 173 5.46 27.11 -14.47
C ASP A 173 5.14 25.61 -14.52
N GLU A 174 4.76 25.09 -15.68
CA GLU A 174 4.33 23.70 -15.87
C GLU A 174 5.40 22.88 -16.59
N LEU A 175 5.47 21.61 -16.19
CA LEU A 175 6.19 20.57 -16.92
C LEU A 175 5.22 19.47 -17.28
N ARG A 176 5.34 18.93 -18.49
CA ARG A 176 4.52 17.81 -18.95
C ARG A 176 5.36 16.74 -19.62
N PHE A 177 4.90 15.50 -19.52
CA PHE A 177 5.42 14.42 -20.35
C PHE A 177 4.56 14.27 -21.63
N PRO A 178 5.14 14.44 -22.83
CA PRO A 178 4.38 14.36 -24.09
C PRO A 178 3.89 12.93 -24.41
N THR A 179 4.54 11.91 -23.84
CA THR A 179 4.27 10.47 -24.00
C THR A 179 4.26 9.76 -22.65
N TYR A 180 3.82 8.49 -22.62
CA TYR A 180 4.03 7.57 -21.50
C TYR A 180 5.19 6.59 -21.72
N ARG A 181 5.64 6.39 -22.97
CA ARG A 181 6.75 5.51 -23.33
C ARG A 181 7.76 6.20 -24.23
N TRP A 182 9.03 5.90 -23.98
CA TRP A 182 10.12 6.54 -24.70
C TRP A 182 11.27 5.57 -24.97
N ALA A 183 11.79 5.57 -26.19
CA ALA A 183 13.03 4.89 -26.55
C ALA A 183 13.86 5.80 -27.46
N ARG A 184 15.18 5.63 -27.48
CA ARG A 184 16.08 6.47 -28.28
C ARG A 184 15.86 6.25 -29.78
N GLU A 185 15.56 5.01 -30.16
CA GLU A 185 15.35 4.55 -31.53
C GLU A 185 13.98 4.98 -32.09
N ILE A 186 13.01 5.25 -31.22
CA ILE A 186 11.63 5.66 -31.58
C ILE A 186 11.53 7.19 -31.74
N ARG A 187 12.60 7.95 -31.51
CA ARG A 187 12.61 9.38 -31.85
C ARG A 187 12.42 9.54 -33.36
N PRO A 188 11.41 10.30 -33.86
CA PRO A 188 10.62 11.35 -33.19
C PRO A 188 9.14 11.00 -32.89
N GLU A 189 8.72 9.74 -33.03
CA GLU A 189 7.32 9.33 -32.95
C GLU A 189 6.91 9.05 -31.50
N TRP A 190 6.34 10.05 -30.84
CA TRP A 190 5.78 9.89 -29.51
C TRP A 190 4.58 8.93 -29.52
N VAL A 191 4.65 7.84 -28.75
CA VAL A 191 3.52 6.93 -28.58
C VAL A 191 2.56 7.53 -27.55
N GLN A 192 1.31 7.78 -27.92
CA GLN A 192 0.27 8.13 -26.94
C GLN A 192 -0.65 6.92 -26.76
N GLY A 193 -0.86 6.52 -25.51
CA GLY A 193 -1.76 5.43 -25.20
C GLY A 193 -3.16 5.81 -25.64
N THR A 194 -3.75 5.01 -26.52
CA THR A 194 -5.15 5.20 -26.96
C THR A 194 -6.11 4.34 -26.15
N ASN A 195 -5.58 3.33 -25.48
CA ASN A 195 -6.32 2.32 -24.73
C ASN A 195 -6.09 2.43 -23.22
N ALA A 196 -7.04 1.92 -22.45
CA ALA A 196 -6.90 1.85 -21.00
C ALA A 196 -5.77 0.88 -20.61
N PRO A 197 -4.92 1.21 -19.61
CA PRO A 197 -4.96 2.40 -18.78
C PRO A 197 -4.11 3.56 -19.29
N GLU A 198 -3.30 3.33 -20.31
CA GLU A 198 -2.30 4.27 -20.85
C GLU A 198 -2.91 5.55 -21.43
N LYS A 199 -4.22 5.51 -21.77
CA LYS A 199 -5.01 6.67 -22.19
C LYS A 199 -5.22 7.71 -21.09
N TRP A 200 -5.19 7.30 -19.82
CA TRP A 200 -5.34 8.23 -18.70
C TRP A 200 -4.01 8.94 -18.46
N LEU A 201 -4.03 10.26 -18.37
CA LEU A 201 -2.83 11.06 -18.12
C LEU A 201 -2.13 10.61 -16.84
N GLY A 202 -2.90 10.30 -15.78
CA GLY A 202 -2.42 9.92 -14.46
C GLY A 202 -1.38 8.81 -14.50
N TYR A 203 -1.48 7.88 -15.47
CA TYR A 203 -0.52 6.79 -15.71
C TYR A 203 0.92 7.29 -15.71
N ARG A 204 1.16 8.41 -16.41
CA ARG A 204 2.48 9.03 -16.61
C ARG A 204 2.96 9.79 -15.38
N TYR A 205 2.03 10.21 -14.53
CA TYR A 205 2.28 11.05 -13.36
C TYR A 205 2.26 10.25 -12.04
N ALA A 206 2.01 8.94 -12.09
CA ALA A 206 2.09 8.06 -10.92
C ALA A 206 3.46 8.13 -10.21
N LEU A 207 4.53 8.47 -10.95
CA LEU A 207 5.87 8.70 -10.41
C LEU A 207 5.96 9.89 -9.42
N LEU A 208 4.96 10.77 -9.38
CA LEU A 208 4.90 11.88 -8.43
C LEU A 208 4.96 11.42 -6.97
N THR A 209 4.44 10.22 -6.63
CA THR A 209 4.54 9.70 -5.26
C THR A 209 6.00 9.58 -4.80
N GLY A 210 6.86 9.03 -5.65
CA GLY A 210 8.29 8.85 -5.37
C GLY A 210 9.07 10.15 -5.50
N LEU A 211 8.78 10.98 -6.50
CA LEU A 211 9.42 12.30 -6.64
C LEU A 211 9.13 13.22 -5.45
N ALA A 212 7.88 13.25 -4.97
CA ALA A 212 7.50 14.02 -3.79
C ALA A 212 8.32 13.60 -2.57
N ARG A 213 8.49 12.28 -2.36
CA ARG A 213 9.32 11.78 -1.27
C ARG A 213 10.79 12.18 -1.43
N TYR A 214 11.32 12.18 -2.65
CA TYR A 214 12.69 12.63 -2.88
C TYR A 214 12.86 14.12 -2.56
N VAL A 215 11.90 14.95 -2.95
CA VAL A 215 11.88 16.38 -2.61
C VAL A 215 11.91 16.59 -1.10
N GLU A 216 11.11 15.87 -0.33
CA GLU A 216 11.11 15.95 1.14
C GLU A 216 12.45 15.53 1.78
N LEU A 217 13.17 14.58 1.17
CA LEU A 217 14.43 14.05 1.71
C LEU A 217 15.65 14.90 1.34
N ALA A 218 15.64 15.52 0.17
CA ALA A 218 16.84 16.10 -0.42
C ALA A 218 16.72 17.59 -0.76
N GLU A 219 15.50 18.11 -0.96
CA GLU A 219 15.23 19.51 -1.33
C GLU A 219 16.06 20.03 -2.51
N GLU A 220 16.41 19.14 -3.44
CA GLU A 220 17.26 19.50 -4.57
C GLU A 220 16.51 20.34 -5.61
N PRO A 221 17.08 21.45 -6.10
CA PRO A 221 16.37 22.36 -7.00
C PRO A 221 15.79 21.72 -8.25
N GLU A 222 16.53 20.81 -8.90
CA GLU A 222 16.08 20.09 -10.10
C GLU A 222 14.89 19.16 -9.79
N ALA A 223 14.91 18.49 -8.63
CA ALA A 223 13.83 17.61 -8.19
C ALA A 223 12.57 18.40 -7.82
N VAL A 224 12.74 19.52 -7.12
CA VAL A 224 11.65 20.44 -6.74
C VAL A 224 10.97 21.00 -7.99
N ASP A 225 11.75 21.51 -8.93
CA ASP A 225 11.24 22.09 -10.18
C ASP A 225 10.51 21.04 -11.03
N LEU A 226 11.08 19.84 -11.19
CA LEU A 226 10.42 18.72 -11.88
C LEU A 226 9.09 18.36 -11.20
N ALA A 227 9.13 18.05 -9.90
CA ALA A 227 7.97 17.52 -9.18
C ALA A 227 6.82 18.54 -9.13
N LEU A 228 7.11 19.81 -8.79
CA LEU A 228 6.08 20.85 -8.73
C LEU A 228 5.55 21.23 -10.12
N GLY A 229 6.40 21.27 -11.15
CA GLY A 229 5.98 21.54 -12.52
C GLY A 229 5.02 20.48 -13.05
N LEU A 230 5.31 19.20 -12.81
CA LEU A 230 4.46 18.07 -13.18
C LEU A 230 3.15 18.06 -12.38
N ALA A 231 3.21 18.35 -11.07
CA ALA A 231 2.04 18.43 -10.20
C ALA A 231 1.06 19.50 -10.68
N ARG A 232 1.55 20.73 -10.96
CA ARG A 232 0.73 21.83 -11.48
C ARG A 232 0.08 21.48 -12.81
N PHE A 233 0.85 20.89 -13.73
CA PHE A 233 0.30 20.45 -15.02
C PHE A 233 -0.83 19.43 -14.82
N TYR A 234 -0.61 18.39 -14.01
CA TYR A 234 -1.62 17.37 -13.78
C TYR A 234 -2.90 17.92 -13.12
N MET A 235 -2.76 18.82 -12.14
CA MET A 235 -3.94 19.45 -11.51
C MET A 235 -4.76 20.30 -12.49
N ARG A 236 -4.12 20.95 -13.46
CA ARG A 236 -4.80 21.85 -14.42
C ARG A 236 -5.29 21.13 -15.67
N HIS A 237 -4.66 20.02 -16.05
CA HIS A 237 -4.87 19.36 -17.34
C HIS A 237 -5.03 17.84 -17.30
N GLY A 238 -4.93 17.22 -16.12
CA GLY A 238 -5.06 15.77 -15.93
C GLY A 238 -6.49 15.26 -16.04
N ASP A 239 -6.65 13.96 -15.77
CA ASP A 239 -7.96 13.27 -15.86
C ASP A 239 -8.94 13.66 -14.73
N VAL A 240 -8.43 14.37 -13.73
CA VAL A 240 -9.18 14.78 -12.55
C VAL A 240 -9.43 16.29 -12.64
N PRO A 241 -10.70 16.72 -12.83
CA PRO A 241 -11.04 18.13 -12.86
C PRO A 241 -10.74 18.84 -11.53
N PRO A 242 -10.76 20.18 -11.50
CA PRO A 242 -10.50 20.95 -10.28
C PRO A 242 -11.43 20.63 -9.10
N ASP A 243 -12.64 20.10 -9.34
CA ASP A 243 -13.59 19.70 -8.29
C ASP A 243 -13.29 18.32 -7.69
N GLY A 244 -12.29 17.59 -8.22
CA GLY A 244 -11.84 16.29 -7.74
C GLY A 244 -12.64 15.09 -8.25
N ARG A 245 -13.70 15.28 -9.04
CA ARG A 245 -14.61 14.20 -9.47
C ARG A 245 -14.18 13.62 -10.81
N PHE A 246 -13.81 12.34 -10.83
CA PHE A 246 -13.26 11.69 -12.03
C PHE A 246 -13.94 10.37 -12.37
N ALA A 247 -13.79 9.95 -13.64
CA ALA A 247 -14.18 8.64 -14.17
C ALA A 247 -12.96 7.96 -14.82
N ALA A 248 -12.24 7.16 -14.04
CA ALA A 248 -10.97 6.55 -14.44
C ALA A 248 -10.61 5.37 -13.53
N ASN A 249 -9.58 4.63 -13.94
CA ASN A 249 -9.00 3.63 -13.05
C ASN A 249 -8.19 4.30 -11.94
N THR A 250 -8.42 3.89 -10.69
CA THR A 250 -7.90 4.54 -9.48
C THR A 250 -6.38 4.36 -9.34
N HIS A 251 -5.88 3.12 -9.44
CA HIS A 251 -4.45 2.80 -9.36
C HIS A 251 -3.76 2.78 -10.72
N SER A 252 -4.15 1.84 -11.59
CA SER A 252 -3.49 1.61 -12.87
C SER A 252 -3.69 2.76 -13.85
N GLY A 253 -4.75 3.57 -13.71
CA GLY A 253 -4.88 4.85 -14.42
C GLY A 253 -4.04 5.98 -13.83
N GLY A 254 -3.35 5.73 -12.72
CA GLY A 254 -2.41 6.63 -12.05
C GLY A 254 -3.04 7.81 -11.30
N VAL A 255 -4.36 7.84 -11.13
CA VAL A 255 -5.07 8.94 -10.45
C VAL A 255 -4.67 9.05 -8.98
N LEU A 256 -4.86 7.99 -8.20
CA LEU A 256 -4.52 8.00 -6.77
C LEU A 256 -3.03 8.20 -6.49
N PRO A 257 -2.07 7.52 -7.16
CA PRO A 257 -0.66 7.74 -6.86
C PRO A 257 -0.18 9.15 -7.25
N ALA A 258 -0.67 9.71 -8.37
CA ALA A 258 -0.40 11.11 -8.71
C ALA A 258 -0.95 12.06 -7.64
N THR A 259 -2.19 11.80 -7.17
CA THR A 259 -2.84 12.60 -6.11
C THR A 259 -2.07 12.54 -4.79
N VAL A 260 -1.56 11.38 -4.39
CA VAL A 260 -0.68 11.24 -3.22
C VAL A 260 0.56 12.11 -3.36
N GLY A 261 1.24 12.06 -4.52
CA GLY A 261 2.42 12.89 -4.78
C GLY A 261 2.12 14.38 -4.68
N ILE A 262 0.98 14.82 -5.24
CA ILE A 262 0.51 16.21 -5.17
C ILE A 262 0.18 16.63 -3.73
N ALA A 263 -0.49 15.78 -2.96
CA ALA A 263 -0.79 16.07 -1.55
C ALA A 263 0.50 16.28 -0.75
N ARG A 264 1.49 15.40 -0.92
CA ARG A 264 2.80 15.50 -0.25
C ARG A 264 3.55 16.77 -0.64
N LEU A 265 3.62 17.09 -1.94
CA LEU A 265 4.23 18.33 -2.43
C LEU A 265 3.51 19.57 -1.90
N GLY A 266 2.18 19.54 -1.82
CA GLY A 266 1.38 20.61 -1.25
C GLY A 266 1.70 20.87 0.22
N VAL A 267 1.80 19.80 1.02
CA VAL A 267 2.21 19.89 2.43
C VAL A 267 3.63 20.45 2.55
N TRP A 268 4.58 19.92 1.78
CA TRP A 268 5.98 20.36 1.81
C TRP A 268 6.14 21.83 1.38
N ALA A 269 5.47 22.25 0.32
CA ALA A 269 5.57 23.61 -0.22
C ALA A 269 4.72 24.64 0.56
N GLY A 270 3.84 24.19 1.47
CA GLY A 270 2.81 25.04 2.06
C GLY A 270 1.74 25.50 1.06
N ASP A 271 1.55 24.78 -0.04
CA ASP A 271 0.54 25.09 -1.06
C ASP A 271 -0.81 24.49 -0.66
N THR A 272 -1.66 25.36 -0.09
CA THR A 272 -2.98 24.97 0.39
C THR A 272 -3.93 24.54 -0.72
N GLU A 273 -3.73 25.00 -1.98
CA GLU A 273 -4.61 24.60 -3.08
C GLU A 273 -4.29 23.17 -3.54
N MET A 274 -3.01 22.78 -3.58
CA MET A 274 -2.63 21.38 -3.85
C MET A 274 -3.24 20.43 -2.82
N VAL A 275 -3.15 20.78 -1.53
CA VAL A 275 -3.74 19.99 -0.44
C VAL A 275 -5.27 19.95 -0.54
N ALA A 276 -5.91 21.09 -0.81
CA ALA A 276 -7.36 21.17 -0.95
C ALA A 276 -7.86 20.36 -2.17
N TRP A 277 -7.16 20.41 -3.29
CA TRP A 277 -7.48 19.61 -4.47
C TRP A 277 -7.35 18.12 -4.17
N ALA A 278 -6.24 17.68 -3.56
CA ALA A 278 -6.05 16.28 -3.19
C ALA A 278 -7.13 15.79 -2.21
N ASN A 279 -7.57 16.64 -1.27
CA ASN A 279 -8.68 16.32 -0.37
C ASN A 279 -10.01 16.16 -1.13
N ARG A 280 -10.30 17.00 -2.14
CA ARG A 280 -11.49 16.82 -2.98
C ARG A 280 -11.49 15.48 -3.71
N VAL A 281 -10.33 15.06 -4.23
CA VAL A 281 -10.16 13.73 -4.84
C VAL A 281 -10.41 12.62 -3.83
N TYR A 282 -9.82 12.73 -2.63
CA TYR A 282 -10.03 11.75 -1.55
C TYR A 282 -11.51 11.61 -1.19
N LEU A 283 -12.21 12.74 -0.99
CA LEU A 283 -13.63 12.74 -0.63
C LEU A 283 -14.52 12.11 -1.72
N TRP A 284 -14.22 12.37 -3.00
CA TRP A 284 -14.91 11.71 -4.11
C TRP A 284 -14.72 10.20 -4.10
N VAL A 285 -13.48 9.74 -3.91
CA VAL A 285 -13.17 8.30 -3.84
C VAL A 285 -13.84 7.67 -2.62
N ARG A 286 -13.81 8.35 -1.48
CA ARG A 286 -14.41 7.90 -0.23
C ARG A 286 -15.93 7.78 -0.31
N GLU A 287 -16.60 8.72 -0.96
CA GLU A 287 -18.05 8.71 -1.22
C GLU A 287 -18.47 7.49 -2.04
N ASN A 288 -17.62 7.03 -2.96
CA ASN A 288 -17.86 5.89 -3.83
C ASN A 288 -17.28 4.56 -3.31
N THR A 289 -16.68 4.56 -2.12
CA THR A 289 -16.06 3.38 -1.50
C THR A 289 -16.85 2.95 -0.27
N PRO A 290 -17.42 1.73 -0.23
CA PRO A 290 -18.02 1.18 0.97
C PRO A 290 -17.07 1.26 2.17
N GLU A 291 -17.61 1.49 3.36
CA GLU A 291 -16.80 1.79 4.54
C GLU A 291 -15.86 0.68 5.05
N PHE A 292 -15.98 -0.55 4.53
CA PHE A 292 -14.98 -1.61 4.76
C PHE A 292 -13.78 -1.52 3.82
N GLY A 293 -13.74 -0.53 2.94
CA GLY A 293 -12.60 -0.25 2.08
C GLY A 293 -12.63 -0.97 0.74
N PHE A 294 -13.77 -1.45 0.24
CA PHE A 294 -13.86 -2.03 -1.12
C PHE A 294 -13.74 -0.93 -2.18
N LEU A 295 -12.52 -0.49 -2.45
CA LEU A 295 -12.21 0.49 -3.47
C LEU A 295 -12.40 -0.13 -4.85
N LEU A 296 -13.28 0.47 -5.66
CA LEU A 296 -13.44 0.04 -7.05
C LEU A 296 -12.22 0.41 -7.89
N ASP A 297 -11.76 -0.52 -8.72
CA ASP A 297 -10.63 -0.27 -9.63
C ASP A 297 -10.99 0.81 -10.64
N GLY A 298 -12.20 0.77 -11.21
CA GLY A 298 -12.72 1.79 -12.11
C GLY A 298 -13.86 2.59 -11.49
N LEU A 299 -13.58 3.79 -10.98
CA LEU A 299 -14.64 4.70 -10.54
C LEU A 299 -15.30 5.34 -11.75
N GLY A 300 -16.64 5.29 -11.80
CA GLY A 300 -17.42 5.83 -12.92
C GLY A 300 -17.18 5.11 -14.26
N LEU A 301 -16.61 3.90 -14.25
CA LEU A 301 -16.37 3.08 -15.43
C LEU A 301 -17.36 1.90 -15.48
N ASP A 302 -17.47 1.28 -16.65
CA ASP A 302 -18.19 0.02 -16.88
C ASP A 302 -17.19 -1.13 -17.14
N GLY A 303 -17.70 -2.37 -17.10
CA GLY A 303 -16.94 -3.58 -17.45
C GLY A 303 -16.29 -4.28 -16.26
N PHE A 304 -15.34 -5.17 -16.52
CA PHE A 304 -14.75 -6.04 -15.49
C PHE A 304 -14.19 -5.27 -14.30
N PHE A 305 -13.37 -4.24 -14.57
CA PHE A 305 -12.72 -3.45 -13.53
C PHE A 305 -13.66 -2.49 -12.77
N ALA A 306 -14.91 -2.34 -13.22
CA ALA A 306 -15.90 -1.54 -12.49
C ALA A 306 -16.48 -2.28 -11.27
N GLY A 307 -16.18 -3.58 -11.12
CA GLY A 307 -16.68 -4.42 -10.02
C GLY A 307 -15.60 -5.08 -9.18
N THR A 308 -14.33 -4.72 -9.38
CA THR A 308 -13.18 -5.33 -8.70
C THR A 308 -12.47 -4.34 -7.79
N CYS A 309 -11.66 -4.89 -6.87
CA CYS A 309 -10.83 -4.13 -5.93
C CYS A 309 -9.38 -4.64 -5.96
N GLU A 310 -8.48 -3.80 -6.45
CA GLU A 310 -7.03 -4.00 -6.53
C GLU A 310 -6.36 -3.51 -5.23
N THR A 311 -5.47 -4.35 -4.69
CA THR A 311 -4.74 -4.02 -3.45
C THR A 311 -3.83 -2.81 -3.61
N CYS A 312 -3.22 -2.57 -4.77
CA CYS A 312 -2.39 -1.39 -4.99
C CYS A 312 -3.20 -0.08 -4.85
N GLY A 313 -4.46 -0.06 -5.27
CA GLY A 313 -5.34 1.09 -5.08
C GLY A 313 -5.64 1.35 -3.59
N LEU A 314 -5.79 0.29 -2.79
CA LEU A 314 -5.93 0.43 -1.34
C LEU A 314 -4.69 1.06 -0.71
N ALA A 315 -3.49 0.71 -1.20
CA ALA A 315 -2.25 1.32 -0.74
C ALA A 315 -2.23 2.83 -1.00
N ASP A 316 -2.60 3.26 -2.21
CA ASP A 316 -2.65 4.69 -2.53
C ASP A 316 -3.73 5.43 -1.75
N LEU A 317 -4.91 4.81 -1.54
CA LEU A 317 -6.00 5.41 -0.76
C LEU A 317 -5.61 5.59 0.71
N VAL A 318 -4.99 4.57 1.32
CA VAL A 318 -4.47 4.66 2.69
C VAL A 318 -3.37 5.71 2.78
N HIS A 319 -2.48 5.78 1.78
CA HIS A 319 -1.41 6.77 1.75
C HIS A 319 -1.96 8.20 1.67
N LEU A 320 -2.94 8.44 0.80
CA LEU A 320 -3.60 9.74 0.66
C LEU A 320 -4.33 10.15 1.93
N ALA A 321 -5.12 9.23 2.52
CA ALA A 321 -5.83 9.46 3.77
C ALA A 321 -4.87 9.85 4.90
N LEU A 322 -3.73 9.16 5.00
CA LEU A 322 -2.72 9.43 6.02
C LEU A 322 -2.09 10.80 5.84
N VAL A 323 -1.63 11.14 4.63
CA VAL A 323 -1.02 12.45 4.33
C VAL A 323 -1.98 13.60 4.63
N LEU A 324 -3.25 13.48 4.20
CA LEU A 324 -4.27 14.50 4.47
C LEU A 324 -4.59 14.63 5.96
N THR A 325 -4.61 13.51 6.69
CA THR A 325 -4.88 13.51 8.13
C THR A 325 -3.74 14.15 8.91
N GLU A 326 -2.49 13.79 8.60
CA GLU A 326 -1.30 14.36 9.25
C GLU A 326 -1.13 15.85 8.93
N ALA A 327 -1.56 16.28 7.74
CA ALA A 327 -1.61 17.69 7.34
C ALA A 327 -2.75 18.49 7.99
N GLY A 328 -3.68 17.84 8.71
CA GLY A 328 -4.87 18.49 9.27
C GLY A 328 -5.91 18.91 8.23
N ALA A 329 -5.83 18.40 7.00
CA ALA A 329 -6.79 18.66 5.93
C ALA A 329 -8.07 17.81 6.06
N GLY A 330 -8.05 16.81 6.94
CA GLY A 330 -9.18 15.97 7.32
C GLY A 330 -8.84 15.11 8.54
N ASP A 331 -9.80 14.34 9.02
CA ASP A 331 -9.58 13.31 10.06
C ASP A 331 -10.03 11.97 9.49
N HIS A 332 -9.10 11.22 8.90
CA HIS A 332 -9.39 9.98 8.19
C HIS A 332 -8.88 8.73 8.93
N TRP A 333 -8.55 8.84 10.21
CA TRP A 333 -8.05 7.71 11.01
C TRP A 333 -9.02 6.52 11.00
N ASP A 334 -10.33 6.77 11.14
CA ASP A 334 -11.34 5.72 11.12
C ASP A 334 -11.44 5.03 9.75
N ASP A 335 -11.21 5.75 8.66
CA ASP A 335 -11.19 5.18 7.31
C ASP A 335 -9.95 4.29 7.11
N ILE A 336 -8.77 4.77 7.50
CA ILE A 336 -7.52 3.99 7.45
C ILE A 336 -7.67 2.69 8.23
N GLU A 337 -8.20 2.77 9.47
CA GLU A 337 -8.39 1.61 10.32
C GLU A 337 -9.37 0.60 9.69
N ARG A 338 -10.51 1.06 9.16
CA ARG A 338 -11.48 0.16 8.54
C ARG A 338 -10.95 -0.48 7.26
N ILE A 339 -10.25 0.27 6.40
CA ILE A 339 -9.64 -0.29 5.19
C ILE A 339 -8.63 -1.37 5.58
N ALA A 340 -7.75 -1.06 6.54
CA ALA A 340 -6.72 -1.97 7.00
C ALA A 340 -7.29 -3.23 7.66
N ARG A 341 -8.25 -3.11 8.59
CA ARG A 341 -8.87 -4.27 9.26
C ARG A 341 -9.65 -5.19 8.32
N ASN A 342 -10.20 -4.63 7.25
CA ASN A 342 -11.15 -5.32 6.39
C ASN A 342 -10.54 -5.61 5.02
N GLN A 343 -10.86 -4.81 3.99
CA GLN A 343 -10.53 -5.15 2.62
C GLN A 343 -9.04 -5.41 2.39
N LEU A 344 -8.15 -4.67 3.05
CA LEU A 344 -6.71 -4.89 2.90
C LEU A 344 -6.30 -6.29 3.37
N LEU A 345 -6.61 -6.67 4.62
CA LEU A 345 -6.25 -8.00 5.14
C LEU A 345 -7.01 -9.13 4.41
N GLU A 346 -8.25 -8.88 3.99
CA GLU A 346 -9.05 -9.86 3.24
C GLU A 346 -8.57 -10.06 1.80
N ASN A 347 -7.88 -9.10 1.20
CA ASN A 347 -7.25 -9.28 -0.11
C ASN A 347 -6.02 -10.22 -0.06
N GLN A 348 -5.57 -10.67 1.11
CA GLN A 348 -4.40 -11.54 1.24
C GLN A 348 -4.74 -13.02 1.11
N TYR A 349 -3.95 -13.76 0.33
CA TYR A 349 -4.08 -15.20 0.18
C TYR A 349 -3.49 -15.95 1.40
N ARG A 350 -4.31 -16.27 2.39
CA ARG A 350 -3.90 -16.87 3.68
C ARG A 350 -4.17 -18.37 3.84
N HIS A 351 -4.93 -18.97 2.93
CA HIS A 351 -5.40 -20.35 3.06
C HIS A 351 -4.76 -21.24 1.98
N PRO A 352 -3.54 -21.75 2.20
CA PRO A 352 -2.83 -22.57 1.21
C PRO A 352 -3.59 -23.84 0.87
N ASP A 353 -4.32 -24.43 1.83
CA ASP A 353 -5.15 -25.62 1.59
C ASP A 353 -6.32 -25.32 0.65
N ARG A 354 -6.91 -24.13 0.74
CA ARG A 354 -7.95 -23.68 -0.20
C ARG A 354 -7.38 -23.51 -1.60
N ILE A 355 -6.16 -22.95 -1.73
CA ILE A 355 -5.45 -22.82 -3.01
C ILE A 355 -5.20 -24.21 -3.61
N ARG A 356 -4.70 -25.17 -2.83
CA ARG A 356 -4.50 -26.56 -3.30
C ARG A 356 -5.80 -27.23 -3.75
N GLN A 357 -6.91 -26.95 -3.08
CA GLN A 357 -8.23 -27.47 -3.49
C GLN A 357 -8.71 -26.87 -4.80
N LEU A 358 -8.43 -25.58 -5.06
CA LEU A 358 -8.81 -24.90 -6.30
C LEU A 358 -7.90 -25.30 -7.47
N TYR A 359 -6.62 -25.55 -7.20
CA TYR A 359 -5.62 -25.93 -8.18
C TYR A 359 -4.90 -27.23 -7.79
N PRO A 360 -5.56 -28.39 -7.95
CA PRO A 360 -4.94 -29.68 -7.68
C PRO A 360 -3.64 -29.86 -8.47
N GLY A 361 -2.57 -30.28 -7.78
CA GLY A 361 -1.26 -30.47 -8.40
C GLY A 361 -0.41 -29.20 -8.55
N ILE A 362 -0.84 -28.05 -8.00
CA ILE A 362 0.00 -26.85 -7.91
C ILE A 362 1.36 -27.20 -7.28
N ALA A 363 2.44 -26.75 -7.94
CA ALA A 363 3.79 -26.96 -7.44
C ALA A 363 4.04 -26.14 -6.17
N GLU A 364 4.79 -26.67 -5.22
CA GLU A 364 5.00 -26.02 -3.90
C GLU A 364 5.69 -24.65 -4.02
N ASN A 365 6.56 -24.44 -5.01
CA ASN A 365 7.17 -23.14 -5.26
C ASN A 365 6.13 -22.10 -5.75
N VAL A 366 5.22 -22.49 -6.64
CA VAL A 366 4.13 -21.60 -7.11
C VAL A 366 3.14 -21.32 -5.98
N LEU A 367 2.83 -22.33 -5.16
CA LEU A 367 2.02 -22.12 -3.97
C LEU A 367 2.68 -21.15 -2.98
N ALA A 368 3.99 -21.24 -2.78
CA ALA A 368 4.74 -20.31 -1.92
C ALA A 368 4.71 -18.87 -2.46
N MET A 369 4.75 -18.68 -3.79
CA MET A 369 4.59 -17.37 -4.42
C MET A 369 3.19 -16.76 -4.27
N MET A 370 2.16 -17.61 -4.09
CA MET A 370 0.78 -17.19 -3.88
C MET A 370 0.48 -16.97 -2.39
N HIS A 371 0.90 -17.87 -1.51
CA HIS A 371 0.58 -17.84 -0.08
C HIS A 371 1.23 -16.64 0.62
N GLY A 372 0.41 -15.65 0.97
CA GLY A 372 0.85 -14.35 1.50
C GLY A 372 0.77 -13.20 0.51
N GLY A 373 0.64 -13.51 -0.78
CA GLY A 373 0.41 -12.51 -1.80
C GLY A 373 -0.97 -11.85 -1.65
N PHE A 374 -1.20 -10.82 -2.47
CA PHE A 374 -2.43 -10.04 -2.43
C PHE A 374 -3.12 -10.04 -3.79
N GLU A 375 -4.44 -9.94 -3.74
CA GLU A 375 -5.32 -9.96 -4.91
C GLU A 375 -5.25 -8.66 -5.72
N CYS A 376 -5.27 -8.81 -7.05
CA CYS A 376 -5.24 -7.72 -8.02
C CYS A 376 -6.63 -7.35 -8.56
N ALA A 377 -7.64 -8.20 -8.36
CA ALA A 377 -8.99 -7.93 -8.84
C ALA A 377 -10.09 -8.55 -7.95
N ALA A 378 -10.08 -8.30 -6.65
CA ALA A 378 -11.00 -8.96 -5.71
C ALA A 378 -12.47 -8.58 -6.00
N TYR A 379 -13.39 -9.54 -5.89
CA TYR A 379 -14.81 -9.23 -5.73
C TYR A 379 -15.14 -9.04 -4.24
N PRO A 380 -16.26 -8.40 -3.87
CA PRO A 380 -16.56 -8.01 -2.48
C PRO A 380 -16.50 -9.13 -1.44
N ASN A 381 -16.62 -10.39 -1.87
CA ASN A 381 -16.47 -11.54 -1.01
C ASN A 381 -15.64 -12.69 -1.60
N ARG A 382 -14.79 -12.44 -2.60
CA ARG A 382 -14.14 -13.52 -3.36
C ARG A 382 -12.80 -13.08 -3.92
N LEU A 383 -11.78 -13.89 -3.66
CA LEU A 383 -10.46 -13.78 -4.30
C LEU A 383 -10.33 -14.79 -5.45
N LEU A 384 -9.23 -14.69 -6.19
CA LEU A 384 -8.87 -15.54 -7.34
C LEU A 384 -9.97 -15.52 -8.40
N THR A 385 -10.44 -14.31 -8.70
CA THR A 385 -11.49 -13.98 -9.67
C THR A 385 -10.93 -13.76 -11.08
N TRP A 386 -9.63 -13.47 -11.17
CA TRP A 386 -8.92 -13.22 -12.41
C TRP A 386 -8.19 -14.47 -12.93
N VAL A 387 -7.74 -14.40 -14.19
CA VAL A 387 -7.05 -15.51 -14.86
C VAL A 387 -5.59 -15.68 -14.42
N GLY A 388 -5.07 -14.80 -13.59
CA GLY A 388 -3.73 -14.91 -13.02
C GLY A 388 -3.52 -14.07 -11.78
N VAL A 389 -2.38 -14.28 -11.12
CA VAL A 389 -1.96 -13.55 -9.92
C VAL A 389 -0.76 -12.66 -10.24
N GLU A 390 -1.00 -11.35 -10.21
CA GLU A 390 0.01 -10.33 -10.43
C GLU A 390 0.89 -10.11 -9.18
N GLY A 391 2.19 -9.92 -9.38
CA GLY A 391 3.16 -9.68 -8.32
C GLY A 391 3.08 -8.27 -7.74
N CYS A 392 2.54 -7.30 -8.47
CA CYS A 392 2.50 -5.87 -8.09
C CYS A 392 1.78 -5.66 -6.75
N CYS A 393 0.69 -6.40 -6.51
CA CYS A 393 -0.14 -6.28 -5.33
C CYS A 393 0.56 -6.74 -4.06
N ILE A 394 1.62 -7.55 -4.14
CA ILE A 394 2.40 -7.94 -2.96
C ILE A 394 3.13 -6.73 -2.37
N GLY A 395 3.84 -5.97 -3.22
CA GLY A 395 4.49 -4.72 -2.80
C GLY A 395 3.47 -3.67 -2.35
N GLY A 396 2.37 -3.51 -3.10
CA GLY A 396 1.27 -2.60 -2.72
C GLY A 396 0.64 -2.96 -1.37
N GLY A 397 0.35 -4.24 -1.13
CA GLY A 397 -0.21 -4.72 0.13
C GLY A 397 0.73 -4.49 1.32
N ILE A 398 2.03 -4.80 1.17
CA ILE A 398 3.02 -4.51 2.21
C ILE A 398 3.07 -3.01 2.52
N ARG A 399 3.05 -2.17 1.49
CA ARG A 399 3.06 -0.72 1.66
C ARG A 399 1.81 -0.21 2.38
N ALA A 400 0.63 -0.71 2.03
CA ALA A 400 -0.62 -0.37 2.72
C ALA A 400 -0.57 -0.80 4.20
N LEU A 401 -0.08 -2.01 4.48
CA LEU A 401 0.12 -2.51 5.85
C LEU A 401 1.09 -1.62 6.63
N TYR A 402 2.21 -1.23 5.99
CA TYR A 402 3.20 -0.33 6.57
C TYR A 402 2.60 1.02 6.93
N LEU A 403 1.86 1.64 6.02
CA LEU A 403 1.25 2.96 6.23
C LEU A 403 0.21 2.93 7.37
N ALA A 404 -0.62 1.89 7.45
CA ALA A 404 -1.53 1.72 8.59
C ALA A 404 -0.76 1.47 9.90
N TRP A 405 0.27 0.63 9.88
CA TRP A 405 1.08 0.31 11.05
C TRP A 405 1.87 1.52 11.58
N ARG A 406 2.51 2.29 10.68
CA ARG A 406 3.26 3.50 11.03
C ARG A 406 2.36 4.64 11.48
N GLY A 407 1.15 4.73 10.91
CA GLY A 407 0.13 5.71 11.29
C GLY A 407 -0.55 5.38 12.62
N ALA A 408 -0.55 4.11 13.06
CA ALA A 408 -1.19 3.69 14.31
C ALA A 408 -0.67 4.40 15.56
N LEU A 409 0.60 4.82 15.55
CA LEU A 409 1.27 5.44 16.67
C LEU A 409 2.26 6.51 16.19
N THR A 410 2.12 7.71 16.74
CA THR A 410 3.07 8.82 16.55
C THR A 410 3.76 9.11 17.87
N ASP A 411 5.07 8.86 17.94
CA ASP A 411 5.91 9.24 19.07
C ASP A 411 6.55 10.61 18.82
N ARG A 412 6.52 11.46 19.85
CA ARG A 412 7.18 12.76 19.91
C ARG A 412 7.94 12.86 21.24
N ASP A 413 8.77 13.89 21.38
CA ASP A 413 9.49 14.11 22.62
C ASP A 413 8.51 14.26 23.80
N GLY A 414 8.59 13.35 24.77
CA GLY A 414 7.70 13.31 25.93
C GLY A 414 6.23 12.89 25.67
N GLU A 415 5.82 12.58 24.44
CA GLU A 415 4.42 12.27 24.09
C GLU A 415 4.28 11.06 23.15
N SER A 416 3.21 10.28 23.34
CA SER A 416 2.76 9.22 22.40
C SER A 416 1.32 9.43 22.00
N TRP A 417 1.04 9.36 20.70
CA TRP A 417 -0.28 9.52 20.13
C TRP A 417 -0.72 8.22 19.46
N VAL A 418 -1.64 7.48 20.09
CA VAL A 418 -2.25 6.27 19.55
C VAL A 418 -3.44 6.68 18.69
N ASN A 419 -3.27 6.61 17.38
CA ASN A 419 -4.26 7.05 16.40
C ASN A 419 -5.20 5.92 15.97
N LEU A 420 -4.69 4.68 15.91
CA LEU A 420 -5.43 3.50 15.47
C LEU A 420 -5.35 2.39 16.52
N GLY A 421 -6.38 1.54 16.59
CA GLY A 421 -6.43 0.39 17.51
C GLY A 421 -5.56 -0.80 17.09
N PHE A 422 -4.43 -0.60 16.40
CA PHE A 422 -3.51 -1.66 16.00
C PHE A 422 -2.37 -1.83 16.99
N SER A 423 -2.02 -3.07 17.31
CA SER A 423 -0.90 -3.36 18.21
C SER A 423 0.44 -3.00 17.59
N ARG A 424 1.24 -2.23 18.33
CA ARG A 424 2.58 -1.78 17.90
C ARG A 424 3.44 -1.46 19.12
N THR A 425 4.71 -1.83 19.04
CA THR A 425 5.71 -1.52 20.07
C THR A 425 6.75 -0.56 19.50
N THR A 426 7.13 0.44 20.29
CA THR A 426 8.26 1.34 20.05
C THR A 426 9.18 1.32 21.27
N PRO A 427 10.38 1.92 21.21
CA PRO A 427 11.23 2.01 22.40
C PRO A 427 10.55 2.66 23.61
N ALA A 428 9.46 3.40 23.40
CA ALA A 428 8.92 4.29 24.40
C ALA A 428 7.49 3.92 24.85
N VAL A 429 6.70 3.19 24.04
CA VAL A 429 5.45 2.54 24.46
C VAL A 429 5.21 1.19 23.78
N GLN A 430 4.40 0.35 24.42
CA GLN A 430 3.75 -0.81 23.81
C GLN A 430 2.24 -0.58 23.76
N VAL A 431 1.67 -0.65 22.56
CA VAL A 431 0.22 -0.55 22.32
C VAL A 431 -0.32 -1.94 21.99
N ILE A 432 -1.42 -2.32 22.66
CA ILE A 432 -2.16 -3.56 22.40
C ILE A 432 -3.61 -3.18 22.09
N GLY A 433 -4.04 -3.43 20.85
CA GLY A 433 -5.43 -3.29 20.43
C GLY A 433 -6.17 -4.62 20.50
N HIS A 434 -7.36 -4.62 21.10
CA HIS A 434 -8.13 -5.84 21.36
C HIS A 434 -9.31 -6.06 20.41
N GLU A 435 -9.50 -5.19 19.41
CA GLU A 435 -10.54 -5.40 18.40
C GLU A 435 -10.16 -6.51 17.41
N PRO A 436 -11.10 -7.44 17.09
CA PRO A 436 -12.55 -7.37 17.36
C PRO A 436 -13.08 -8.16 18.57
N TRP A 437 -12.24 -8.67 19.48
CA TRP A 437 -12.70 -9.45 20.64
C TRP A 437 -13.33 -8.57 21.72
N ARG A 438 -12.71 -7.42 21.98
CA ARG A 438 -13.11 -6.48 23.03
C ARG A 438 -12.83 -5.04 22.61
N GLY A 439 -13.72 -4.12 22.98
CA GLY A 439 -13.48 -2.69 22.85
C GLY A 439 -12.50 -2.23 23.91
N GLN A 440 -11.21 -2.34 23.60
CA GLN A 440 -10.13 -1.98 24.50
C GLN A 440 -8.84 -1.68 23.73
N ILE A 441 -8.13 -0.65 24.19
CA ILE A 441 -6.75 -0.35 23.82
C ILE A 441 -5.95 -0.22 25.12
N ASP A 442 -4.87 -0.98 25.23
CA ASP A 442 -3.90 -0.86 26.33
C ASP A 442 -2.61 -0.23 25.82
N VAL A 443 -2.04 0.67 26.62
CA VAL A 443 -0.77 1.34 26.31
C VAL A 443 0.13 1.29 27.53
N ARG A 444 1.20 0.49 27.45
CA ARG A 444 2.23 0.41 28.48
C ARG A 444 3.37 1.37 28.14
N ALA A 445 3.73 2.23 29.09
CA ALA A 445 4.85 3.15 28.93
C ALA A 445 6.19 2.47 29.30
N HIS A 446 7.21 2.60 28.45
CA HIS A 446 8.57 2.15 28.76
C HIS A 446 9.42 3.26 29.40
N ALA A 447 9.02 4.53 29.22
CA ALA A 447 9.59 5.70 29.84
C ALA A 447 8.47 6.67 30.27
N PRO A 448 8.69 7.57 31.26
CA PRO A 448 7.67 8.53 31.69
C PRO A 448 7.26 9.46 30.56
N ARG A 449 5.94 9.60 30.29
CA ARG A 449 5.42 10.41 29.18
C ARG A 449 3.92 10.67 29.24
N GLN A 450 3.46 11.62 28.42
CA GLN A 450 2.04 11.78 28.12
C GLN A 450 1.62 10.81 27.02
N VAL A 451 0.49 10.13 27.21
CA VAL A 451 -0.09 9.20 26.24
C VAL A 451 -1.47 9.69 25.85
N HIS A 452 -1.71 9.85 24.57
CA HIS A 452 -2.96 10.28 23.97
C HIS A 452 -3.57 9.09 23.22
N ILE A 453 -4.70 8.57 23.69
CA ILE A 453 -5.38 7.43 23.05
C ILE A 453 -6.64 7.94 22.36
N ARG A 454 -6.71 7.80 21.03
CA ARG A 454 -7.91 8.16 20.25
C ARG A 454 -9.08 7.26 20.64
N VAL A 455 -10.24 7.86 20.87
CA VAL A 455 -11.50 7.10 20.94
C VAL A 455 -11.90 6.68 19.53
N PRO A 456 -12.07 5.36 19.25
CA PRO A 456 -12.50 4.90 17.93
C PRO A 456 -13.84 5.52 17.52
N GLY A 457 -14.03 5.90 16.25
CA GLY A 457 -15.20 6.63 15.80
C GLY A 457 -16.53 5.87 15.92
N HIS A 458 -16.49 4.56 16.15
CA HIS A 458 -17.68 3.73 16.43
C HIS A 458 -18.02 3.65 17.92
N ALA A 459 -17.24 4.30 18.79
CA ALA A 459 -17.49 4.41 20.23
C ALA A 459 -17.80 5.87 20.61
N GLY A 460 -18.82 6.07 21.45
CA GLY A 460 -19.13 7.40 21.99
C GLY A 460 -18.22 7.72 23.18
N ARG A 461 -17.65 8.94 23.22
CA ARG A 461 -16.79 9.41 24.33
C ARG A 461 -17.44 9.23 25.72
N ALA A 462 -18.75 9.44 25.84
CA ALA A 462 -19.45 9.28 27.12
C ALA A 462 -19.55 7.83 27.62
N GLN A 463 -19.23 6.85 26.76
CA GLN A 463 -19.33 5.42 27.06
C GLN A 463 -17.96 4.79 27.31
N VAL A 464 -16.88 5.56 27.19
CA VAL A 464 -15.53 5.07 27.42
C VAL A 464 -15.19 5.09 28.91
N ARG A 465 -14.36 4.13 29.32
CA ARG A 465 -13.72 4.08 30.65
C ARG A 465 -12.23 4.23 30.48
N THR A 466 -11.63 5.07 31.31
CA THR A 466 -10.21 5.39 31.31
C THR A 466 -9.60 4.86 32.60
N LEU A 467 -8.58 4.01 32.47
CA LEU A 467 -7.96 3.36 33.63
C LEU A 467 -6.44 3.52 33.60
N ILE A 468 -5.81 3.55 34.78
CA ILE A 468 -4.36 3.39 34.96
C ILE A 468 -4.18 2.23 35.94
N GLU A 469 -3.40 1.21 35.56
CA GLU A 469 -3.20 -0.01 36.38
C GLU A 469 -4.54 -0.65 36.83
N GLY A 470 -5.54 -0.63 35.94
CA GLY A 470 -6.88 -1.19 36.19
C GLY A 470 -7.77 -0.38 37.13
N GLN A 471 -7.32 0.77 37.64
CA GLN A 471 -8.13 1.68 38.46
C GLN A 471 -8.68 2.82 37.60
N ASP A 472 -9.93 3.23 37.85
CA ASP A 472 -10.51 4.37 37.15
C ASP A 472 -9.64 5.61 37.34
N ALA A 473 -9.31 6.27 36.22
CA ALA A 473 -8.46 7.44 36.17
C ALA A 473 -9.23 8.60 35.53
N ASP A 474 -9.22 9.75 36.20
CA ASP A 474 -9.67 10.99 35.59
C ASP A 474 -8.57 11.52 34.66
N VAL A 475 -8.93 11.83 33.42
CA VAL A 475 -7.97 12.13 32.34
C VAL A 475 -8.29 13.42 31.63
N GLY A 476 -7.24 14.06 31.10
CA GLY A 476 -7.39 15.18 30.18
C GLY A 476 -7.93 14.74 28.83
N TRP A 477 -8.39 15.70 28.02
CA TRP A 477 -8.90 15.42 26.67
C TRP A 477 -8.39 16.44 25.67
N GLN A 478 -7.96 15.95 24.51
CA GLN A 478 -7.59 16.78 23.37
C GLN A 478 -8.33 16.29 22.14
N GLY A 479 -9.41 16.98 21.77
CA GLY A 479 -10.32 16.51 20.73
C GLY A 479 -10.85 15.10 21.05
N PRO A 480 -10.67 14.10 20.16
CA PRO A 480 -11.08 12.72 20.40
C PRO A 480 -10.10 11.89 21.26
N TYR A 481 -9.00 12.48 21.74
CA TYR A 481 -7.96 11.75 22.48
C TYR A 481 -8.12 11.88 23.99
N ALA A 482 -8.15 10.75 24.70
CA ALA A 482 -7.97 10.68 26.15
C ALA A 482 -6.48 10.81 26.49
N THR A 483 -6.13 11.70 27.43
CA THR A 483 -4.74 12.06 27.74
C THR A 483 -4.34 11.58 29.13
N PHE A 484 -3.38 10.66 29.19
CA PHE A 484 -2.85 10.03 30.39
C PHE A 484 -1.43 10.52 30.65
N ALA A 485 -1.08 10.74 31.92
CA ALA A 485 0.30 10.92 32.34
C ALA A 485 0.81 9.61 32.96
N LEU A 486 1.76 8.95 32.31
CA LEU A 486 2.25 7.63 32.73
C LEU A 486 3.71 7.71 33.17
N GLN A 487 4.04 6.96 34.22
CA GLN A 487 5.41 6.60 34.59
C GLN A 487 5.86 5.34 33.84
N ALA A 488 7.17 5.11 33.77
CA ALA A 488 7.71 3.88 33.21
C ALA A 488 7.13 2.64 33.91
N GLY A 489 6.69 1.67 33.11
CA GLY A 489 6.05 0.44 33.57
C GLY A 489 4.53 0.51 33.72
N GLN A 490 3.93 1.71 33.79
CA GLN A 490 2.48 1.85 33.93
C GLN A 490 1.74 1.61 32.61
N THR A 491 0.50 1.14 32.73
CA THR A 491 -0.42 0.86 31.63
C THR A 491 -1.66 1.75 31.74
N ALA A 492 -1.90 2.53 30.69
CA ALA A 492 -3.20 3.16 30.45
C ALA A 492 -4.11 2.20 29.68
N THR A 493 -5.38 2.15 30.06
CA THR A 493 -6.41 1.41 29.33
C THR A 493 -7.54 2.35 28.95
N LEU A 494 -7.90 2.34 27.67
CA LEU A 494 -9.14 2.91 27.15
C LEU A 494 -10.08 1.74 26.83
N SER A 495 -11.18 1.60 27.56
CA SER A 495 -12.21 0.59 27.30
C SER A 495 -13.49 1.22 26.80
N TYR A 496 -14.18 0.58 25.87
CA TYR A 496 -15.38 1.09 25.21
C TYR A 496 -16.33 -0.03 24.78
N PRO A 497 -17.64 0.25 24.59
CA PRO A 497 -18.56 -0.73 24.01
C PRO A 497 -18.17 -1.07 22.58
N LEU A 498 -18.26 -2.35 22.23
CA LEU A 498 -17.99 -2.83 20.88
C LEU A 498 -19.32 -3.25 20.21
N PRO A 499 -19.99 -2.33 19.48
CA PRO A 499 -21.34 -2.57 18.97
C PRO A 499 -21.33 -3.57 17.81
N GLU A 500 -22.38 -4.40 17.76
CA GLU A 500 -22.68 -5.24 16.60
C GLU A 500 -23.70 -4.55 15.70
N SER A 501 -23.55 -4.69 14.39
CA SER A 501 -24.51 -4.13 13.44
C SER A 501 -24.61 -4.95 12.16
N ASN A 502 -25.76 -4.90 11.51
CA ASN A 502 -25.95 -5.42 10.15
C ASN A 502 -26.10 -4.24 9.19
N ARG A 503 -25.43 -4.30 8.04
CA ARG A 503 -25.38 -3.23 7.04
C ARG A 503 -25.60 -3.80 5.65
N SER A 504 -26.26 -3.04 4.79
CA SER A 504 -26.52 -3.41 3.40
C SER A 504 -25.71 -2.53 2.47
N TYR A 505 -25.02 -3.14 1.50
CA TYR A 505 -24.23 -2.44 0.49
C TYR A 505 -24.76 -2.73 -0.91
N GLN A 506 -24.71 -1.73 -1.79
CA GLN A 506 -24.88 -1.92 -3.24
C GLN A 506 -23.51 -1.76 -3.89
N ILE A 507 -23.00 -2.83 -4.50
CA ILE A 507 -21.68 -2.84 -5.12
C ILE A 507 -21.83 -3.50 -6.49
N ALA A 508 -21.45 -2.79 -7.56
CA ALA A 508 -21.51 -3.27 -8.93
C ALA A 508 -22.87 -3.89 -9.33
N GLY A 509 -23.97 -3.29 -8.88
CA GLY A 509 -25.33 -3.75 -9.19
C GLY A 509 -25.82 -4.95 -8.36
N GLN A 510 -25.03 -5.41 -7.39
CA GLN A 510 -25.38 -6.49 -6.48
C GLN A 510 -25.55 -5.99 -5.04
N THR A 511 -26.56 -6.54 -4.35
CA THR A 511 -26.79 -6.28 -2.93
C THR A 511 -25.99 -7.23 -2.07
N TYR A 512 -25.30 -6.70 -1.08
CA TYR A 512 -24.58 -7.46 -0.06
C TYR A 512 -25.10 -7.14 1.34
N GLN A 513 -25.22 -8.17 2.18
CA GLN A 513 -25.54 -8.02 3.61
C GLN A 513 -24.29 -8.33 4.43
N ALA A 514 -23.86 -7.40 5.26
CA ALA A 514 -22.66 -7.49 6.05
C ALA A 514 -22.96 -7.42 7.54
N ARG A 515 -22.25 -8.23 8.31
CA ARG A 515 -22.30 -8.23 9.77
C ARG A 515 -21.00 -7.65 10.31
N TRP A 516 -21.12 -6.77 11.29
CA TRP A 516 -20.04 -5.97 11.84
C TRP A 516 -19.96 -6.10 13.34
N ARG A 517 -18.75 -5.98 13.87
CA ARG A 517 -18.44 -5.80 15.29
C ARG A 517 -17.37 -4.71 15.42
N GLY A 518 -17.76 -3.55 15.96
CA GLY A 518 -16.91 -2.35 15.95
C GLY A 518 -16.51 -1.93 14.54
N ALA A 519 -15.20 -1.80 14.30
CA ALA A 519 -14.64 -1.48 12.98
C ALA A 519 -14.36 -2.72 12.10
N THR A 520 -14.69 -3.93 12.57
CA THR A 520 -14.38 -5.17 11.86
C THR A 520 -15.64 -5.80 11.25
N MET A 521 -15.61 -6.00 9.94
CA MET A 521 -16.59 -6.81 9.22
C MET A 521 -16.25 -8.28 9.43
N VAL A 522 -17.22 -9.02 9.97
CA VAL A 522 -17.03 -10.41 10.38
C VAL A 522 -17.62 -11.41 9.38
N GLU A 523 -18.55 -10.95 8.55
CA GLU A 523 -19.21 -11.74 7.52
C GLU A 523 -19.84 -10.83 6.47
N ILE A 524 -19.89 -11.31 5.24
CA ILE A 524 -20.65 -10.70 4.14
C ILE A 524 -21.35 -11.79 3.31
N GLN A 525 -22.57 -11.50 2.88
CA GLN A 525 -23.41 -12.36 2.05
C GLN A 525 -23.81 -11.63 0.76
N PRO A 526 -23.93 -12.33 -0.38
CA PRO A 526 -23.73 -13.78 -0.52
C PRO A 526 -22.26 -14.20 -0.38
N THR A 527 -22.07 -15.45 0.00
CA THR A 527 -20.74 -16.06 0.10
C THR A 527 -20.09 -16.12 -1.28
N GLY A 528 -18.83 -15.70 -1.37
CA GLY A 528 -18.05 -15.85 -2.59
C GLY A 528 -17.76 -17.30 -2.93
N GLU A 529 -17.83 -17.65 -4.21
CA GLU A 529 -17.45 -18.98 -4.68
C GLU A 529 -15.92 -19.16 -4.74
N GLY A 530 -15.45 -20.40 -4.55
CA GLY A 530 -14.04 -20.75 -4.67
C GLY A 530 -13.22 -20.33 -3.44
N TYR A 531 -12.80 -19.07 -3.41
CA TYR A 531 -12.02 -18.48 -2.31
C TYR A 531 -12.83 -17.36 -1.63
N PRO A 532 -13.80 -17.69 -0.74
CA PRO A 532 -14.55 -16.69 0.00
C PRO A 532 -13.68 -15.94 1.01
N THR A 533 -13.95 -14.65 1.18
CA THR A 533 -13.37 -13.79 2.22
C THR A 533 -14.34 -13.62 3.40
N TYR A 534 -13.97 -12.82 4.39
CA TYR A 534 -14.80 -12.44 5.54
C TYR A 534 -15.40 -13.64 6.29
N GLN A 535 -14.62 -14.73 6.43
CA GLN A 535 -15.03 -15.94 7.15
C GLN A 535 -14.63 -15.86 8.64
N ARG A 536 -14.97 -14.74 9.30
CA ARG A 536 -14.44 -14.39 10.63
C ARG A 536 -15.42 -14.65 11.79
N GLN A 537 -16.41 -15.52 11.58
CA GLN A 537 -17.36 -15.92 12.63
C GLN A 537 -16.68 -16.48 13.89
N HIS A 538 -15.54 -17.13 13.75
CA HIS A 538 -14.77 -17.64 14.89
C HIS A 538 -14.30 -16.54 15.84
N LEU A 539 -14.09 -15.30 15.35
CA LEU A 539 -13.73 -14.13 16.18
C LEU A 539 -14.84 -13.68 17.13
N TRP A 540 -16.05 -14.25 17.02
CA TRP A 540 -17.14 -14.06 17.98
C TRP A 540 -17.13 -15.07 19.12
N ALA A 541 -16.58 -16.27 18.91
CA ALA A 541 -16.73 -17.39 19.83
C ALA A 541 -15.58 -17.51 20.83
N GLU A 542 -14.49 -16.77 20.64
CA GLU A 542 -13.29 -16.87 21.46
C GLU A 542 -13.09 -15.63 22.35
N ASP A 543 -12.83 -15.88 23.64
CA ASP A 543 -12.19 -14.93 24.56
C ASP A 543 -10.64 -15.01 24.41
N SER A 544 -10.13 -15.34 23.21
CA SER A 544 -8.72 -15.71 22.97
C SER A 544 -7.71 -14.57 23.02
N SER A 545 -8.15 -13.34 23.33
CA SER A 545 -7.27 -12.17 23.47
C SER A 545 -6.41 -12.17 24.74
N ALA A 546 -6.70 -13.03 25.73
CA ALA A 546 -6.01 -12.97 27.02
C ALA A 546 -4.52 -13.36 27.00
N GLU A 547 -4.01 -13.99 25.92
CA GLU A 547 -2.64 -14.56 25.91
C GLU A 547 -1.80 -14.20 24.67
N ALA A 548 -2.33 -13.48 23.68
CA ALA A 548 -1.57 -13.16 22.47
C ALA A 548 -0.87 -11.78 22.61
N GLU A 549 0.39 -11.78 23.05
CA GLU A 549 1.24 -10.58 22.97
C GLU A 549 1.61 -10.26 21.51
N PRO A 550 1.48 -9.00 21.05
CA PRO A 550 1.93 -8.61 19.72
C PRO A 550 3.37 -9.07 19.49
N PRO A 551 3.78 -9.39 18.25
CA PRO A 551 5.11 -9.89 18.00
C PRO A 551 6.07 -8.79 18.48
N GLN A 552 6.96 -9.15 19.41
CA GLN A 552 7.96 -8.22 19.90
C GLN A 552 8.83 -7.85 18.70
N VAL A 553 8.69 -6.63 18.21
CA VAL A 553 9.67 -6.05 17.29
C VAL A 553 10.93 -5.90 18.14
N ALA A 554 12.01 -6.58 17.75
CA ALA A 554 13.25 -6.59 18.51
C ALA A 554 13.61 -5.17 18.95
N GLU A 555 13.90 -5.01 20.25
CA GLU A 555 14.35 -3.75 20.83
C GLU A 555 15.56 -3.26 20.02
N THR A 556 15.34 -2.25 19.19
CA THR A 556 16.43 -1.61 18.46
C THR A 556 16.87 -0.41 19.32
N PRO A 557 18.13 -0.38 19.79
CA PRO A 557 18.62 0.70 20.65
C PRO A 557 18.79 2.03 19.89
N GLU A 558 18.64 2.03 18.58
CA GLU A 558 18.71 3.22 17.72
C GLU A 558 17.31 3.71 17.33
N PRO A 559 17.13 5.03 17.15
CA PRO A 559 15.87 5.57 16.65
C PRO A 559 15.57 4.97 15.26
N VAL A 560 14.43 4.30 15.16
CA VAL A 560 13.95 3.72 13.91
C VAL A 560 13.67 4.85 12.91
N PRO A 561 14.35 4.89 11.74
CA PRO A 561 14.20 6.00 10.80
C PRO A 561 12.80 6.06 10.19
N PHE A 562 12.31 7.27 9.97
CA PHE A 562 11.03 7.53 9.32
C PHE A 562 11.15 7.29 7.81
N LEU A 563 10.45 6.28 7.28
CA LEU A 563 10.54 5.95 5.85
C LEU A 563 9.53 6.71 4.99
N TRP A 564 8.26 6.83 5.42
CA TRP A 564 7.16 7.39 4.61
C TRP A 564 6.11 8.18 5.37
#